data_AF-A0A6V7R2H6-F1
#
_entry.id   AF-A0A6V7R2H6-F1
#
_cell.length_a   1.000
_cell.length_b   1.000
_cell.length_c   1.000
_cell.angle_alpha   90.00
_cell.angle_beta   90.00
_cell.angle_gamma   90.00
#
_symmetry.space_group_name_H-M   'P 1'
#
loop_
_entity.id
_entity.type
_entity.pdbx_description
1 polymer ?
#
loop_
_entity_poly.entity_id
_entity_poly.type
_entity_poly.pdbx_seq_one_letter_code
_entity_poly.pdbx_strand_id
1 'polypeptide(L)'
;MSSYGQNFYYYGDCAWYAFERRKELGKSVGNMWGNAHNWADNARSNGYNVNNTPSVGAIVHSYAGTNGAYGMGHVAVVESINPDGSITVSEMGWPTAGFKTIRTISASKVASHNFIH
;
A
#
# COMPACT_ATOMS: atom_id res chain seq x y z
N MET A 1 15.47 -6.71 7.90
CA MET A 1 15.02 -6.94 9.29
C MET A 1 13.52 -6.71 9.35
N SER A 2 12.73 -7.78 9.40
CA SER A 2 11.26 -7.71 9.43
C SER A 2 10.81 -7.51 10.87
N SER A 3 10.57 -6.26 11.28
CA SER A 3 10.14 -5.97 12.65
C SER A 3 8.64 -6.12 12.80
N TYR A 4 8.23 -7.04 13.67
CA TYR A 4 6.88 -7.20 14.17
C TYR A 4 6.43 -6.05 15.10
N GLY A 5 7.15 -4.92 15.23
CA GLY A 5 7.09 -4.17 16.50
C GLY A 5 7.16 -2.64 16.57
N GLN A 6 7.55 -1.87 15.57
CA GLN A 6 7.52 -0.39 15.71
C GLN A 6 7.36 0.34 14.40
N ASN A 7 6.24 1.02 14.18
CA ASN A 7 6.02 1.79 12.97
C ASN A 7 6.86 3.07 12.97
N PHE A 8 7.89 3.14 12.11
CA PHE A 8 8.74 4.32 11.96
C PHE A 8 8.15 5.39 11.04
N TYR A 9 7.00 5.13 10.42
CA TYR A 9 6.31 6.13 9.59
C TYR A 9 5.58 7.14 10.48
N TYR A 10 5.35 8.34 9.96
CA TYR A 10 4.67 9.38 10.72
C TYR A 10 3.20 9.02 10.91
N TYR A 11 2.70 9.13 12.15
CA TYR A 11 1.31 8.84 12.46
C TYR A 11 0.37 9.73 11.62
N GLY A 12 -0.54 9.10 10.87
CA GLY A 12 -1.46 9.79 9.96
C GLY A 12 -1.09 9.72 8.48
N ASP A 13 0.11 9.22 8.14
CA ASP A 13 0.51 8.96 6.76
C ASP A 13 -0.02 7.63 6.21
N CYS A 14 -0.13 7.55 4.88
CA CYS A 14 -0.52 6.33 4.17
C CYS A 14 0.42 5.15 4.47
N ALA A 15 1.72 5.42 4.61
CA ALA A 15 2.75 4.46 4.95
C ALA A 15 2.56 3.87 6.36
N TRP A 16 2.21 4.72 7.34
CA TRP A 16 1.95 4.28 8.72
C TRP A 16 0.75 3.35 8.77
N TYR A 17 -0.35 3.73 8.13
CA TYR A 17 -1.55 2.89 8.10
C TYR A 17 -1.33 1.57 7.38
N ALA A 18 -0.62 1.58 6.25
CA ALA A 18 -0.32 0.35 5.51
C ALA A 18 0.54 -0.62 6.34
N PHE A 19 1.45 -0.08 7.16
CA PHE A 19 2.25 -0.89 8.07
C PHE A 19 1.39 -1.53 9.17
N GLU A 20 0.59 -0.74 9.89
CA GLU A 20 -0.30 -1.27 10.94
C GLU A 20 -1.30 -2.27 10.38
N ARG A 21 -1.93 -1.96 9.24
CA ARG A 21 -2.94 -2.83 8.64
C ARG A 21 -2.37 -4.16 8.19
N ARG A 22 -1.17 -4.19 7.62
CA ARG A 22 -0.51 -5.47 7.30
C ARG A 22 -0.15 -6.26 8.53
N LYS A 23 0.31 -5.58 9.58
CA LYS A 23 0.58 -6.22 10.87
C LYS A 23 -0.70 -6.85 11.46
N GLU A 24 -1.84 -6.16 11.42
CA GLU A 24 -3.15 -6.71 11.81
C GLU A 24 -3.54 -7.95 10.99
N LEU A 25 -3.24 -7.95 9.69
CA LEU A 25 -3.47 -9.08 8.79
C LEU A 25 -2.44 -10.22 8.96
N GLY A 26 -1.51 -10.10 9.92
CA GLY A 26 -0.44 -11.08 10.14
C GLY A 26 0.59 -11.13 9.01
N LYS A 27 0.62 -10.11 8.14
CA LYS A 27 1.57 -9.99 7.03
C LYS A 27 2.78 -9.18 7.47
N SER A 28 3.97 -9.69 7.16
CA SER A 28 5.19 -8.91 7.34
C SER A 28 5.16 -7.68 6.43
N VAL A 29 5.71 -6.57 6.89
CA VAL A 29 5.83 -5.34 6.12
C VAL A 29 7.16 -4.71 6.50
N GLY A 30 7.87 -4.16 5.51
CA GLY A 30 9.17 -3.56 5.76
C GLY A 30 9.02 -2.30 6.59
N ASN A 31 9.81 -2.27 7.65
CA ASN A 31 9.92 -1.13 8.53
C ASN A 31 11.14 -0.35 8.05
N MET A 32 10.98 0.90 7.58
CA MET A 32 12.00 1.75 6.92
C MET A 32 12.07 1.71 5.38
N TRP A 33 10.97 1.52 4.66
CA TRP A 33 10.94 1.78 3.20
C TRP A 33 10.88 3.27 2.84
N GLY A 34 10.79 4.16 3.84
CA GLY A 34 10.77 5.61 3.64
C GLY A 34 9.47 6.08 2.97
N ASN A 35 9.60 7.04 2.05
CA ASN A 35 8.46 7.64 1.36
C ASN A 35 7.72 6.64 0.47
N ALA A 36 6.41 6.84 0.29
CA ALA A 36 5.55 5.99 -0.51
C ALA A 36 6.15 5.67 -1.89
N HIS A 37 6.71 6.65 -2.61
CA HIS A 37 7.30 6.44 -3.94
C HIS A 37 8.42 5.38 -4.02
N ASN A 38 9.13 5.13 -2.92
CA ASN A 38 10.24 4.19 -2.86
C ASN A 38 9.84 2.81 -2.32
N TRP A 39 8.58 2.61 -1.94
CA TRP A 39 8.14 1.37 -1.31
C TRP A 39 8.31 0.17 -2.24
N ALA A 40 7.97 0.29 -3.52
CA ALA A 40 8.12 -0.83 -4.46
C ALA A 40 9.58 -1.30 -4.59
N ASP A 41 10.52 -0.36 -4.72
CA ASP A 41 11.93 -0.68 -4.92
C ASP A 41 12.60 -1.16 -3.62
N ASN A 42 12.27 -0.52 -2.48
CA ASN A 42 12.75 -0.96 -1.17
C ASN A 42 12.16 -2.31 -0.77
N ALA A 43 10.89 -2.58 -1.10
CA ALA A 43 10.28 -3.88 -0.85
C ALA A 43 11.00 -4.97 -1.65
N ARG A 44 11.25 -4.76 -2.96
CA ARG A 44 12.07 -5.68 -3.76
C ARG A 44 13.45 -5.93 -3.16
N SER A 45 14.14 -4.86 -2.74
CA SER A 45 15.45 -4.94 -2.11
C SER A 45 15.42 -5.72 -0.78
N ASN A 46 14.33 -5.62 -0.03
CA ASN A 46 14.10 -6.39 1.20
C ASN A 46 13.61 -7.83 0.95
N GLY A 47 13.53 -8.28 -0.31
CA GLY A 47 13.12 -9.64 -0.68
C GLY A 47 11.60 -9.86 -0.73
N TYR A 48 10.80 -8.80 -0.70
CA TYR A 48 9.35 -8.90 -0.91
C TYR A 48 9.04 -9.10 -2.39
N ASN A 49 7.96 -9.82 -2.68
CA ASN A 49 7.52 -10.02 -4.04
C ASN A 49 6.70 -8.80 -4.47
N VAL A 50 7.16 -8.11 -5.52
CA VAL A 50 6.47 -6.93 -6.07
C VAL A 50 6.08 -7.21 -7.52
N ASN A 51 4.79 -7.37 -7.75
CA ASN A 51 4.21 -7.72 -9.05
C ASN A 51 2.95 -6.89 -9.34
N ASN A 52 2.26 -7.15 -10.45
CA ASN A 52 1.02 -6.46 -10.81
C ASN A 52 -0.25 -7.26 -10.48
N THR A 53 -0.13 -8.26 -9.60
CA THR A 53 -1.23 -9.15 -9.21
C THR A 53 -1.76 -8.72 -7.84
N PRO A 54 -3.05 -8.35 -7.72
CA PRO A 54 -3.62 -8.05 -6.42
C PRO A 54 -3.72 -9.30 -5.55
N SER A 55 -3.46 -9.17 -4.26
CA SER A 55 -3.78 -10.17 -3.24
C SER A 55 -4.34 -9.48 -2.01
N VAL A 56 -5.22 -10.17 -1.26
CA VAL A 56 -5.74 -9.63 0.01
C VAL A 56 -4.58 -9.47 1.00
N GLY A 57 -4.45 -8.25 1.54
CA GLY A 57 -3.33 -7.84 2.39
C GLY A 57 -2.07 -7.38 1.65
N ALA A 58 -2.06 -7.38 0.31
CA ALA A 58 -0.99 -6.72 -0.44
C ALA A 58 -1.07 -5.20 -0.30
N ILE A 59 0.05 -4.53 -0.52
CA ILE A 59 0.11 -3.06 -0.57
C ILE A 59 0.06 -2.66 -2.03
N VAL A 60 -0.97 -1.90 -2.38
CA VAL A 60 -1.06 -1.19 -3.65
C VAL A 60 -0.13 0.00 -3.60
N HIS A 61 0.85 0.05 -4.49
CA HIS A 61 1.74 1.17 -4.70
C HIS A 61 1.42 1.85 -6.03
N SER A 62 1.04 3.12 -5.94
CA SER A 62 0.80 4.01 -7.08
C SER A 62 2.00 4.95 -7.25
N TYR A 63 2.54 5.04 -8.46
CA TYR A 63 3.59 6.01 -8.76
C TYR A 63 3.06 7.46 -8.69
N ALA A 64 3.94 8.38 -8.32
CA ALA A 64 3.67 9.82 -8.40
C ALA A 64 3.19 10.21 -9.81
N GLY A 65 2.11 10.98 -9.89
CA GLY A 65 1.47 11.41 -11.14
C GLY A 65 0.48 10.40 -11.74
N THR A 66 0.29 9.22 -11.14
CA THR A 66 -0.64 8.19 -11.66
C THR A 66 -1.86 8.02 -10.77
N ASN A 67 -3.04 7.84 -11.38
CA ASN A 67 -4.32 7.58 -10.69
C ASN A 67 -4.68 8.59 -9.57
N GLY A 68 -4.31 9.85 -9.75
CA GLY A 68 -4.60 10.94 -8.81
C GLY A 68 -3.53 11.16 -7.75
N ALA A 69 -2.51 10.29 -7.65
CA ALA A 69 -1.45 10.41 -6.65
C ALA A 69 -0.53 11.57 -7.01
N TYR A 70 -0.70 12.73 -6.38
CA TYR A 70 0.18 13.87 -6.60
C TYR A 70 1.58 13.59 -6.04
N GLY A 71 2.64 13.96 -6.80
CA GLY A 71 4.03 14.19 -6.38
C GLY A 71 4.83 13.09 -5.65
N MET A 72 4.26 12.44 -4.63
CA MET A 72 4.95 11.58 -3.66
C MET A 72 4.60 10.09 -3.77
N GLY A 73 3.77 9.72 -4.75
CA GLY A 73 3.21 8.36 -4.86
C GLY A 73 2.19 8.10 -3.77
N HIS A 74 1.58 6.91 -3.79
CA HIS A 74 0.56 6.57 -2.79
C HIS A 74 0.55 5.08 -2.47
N VAL A 75 0.27 4.75 -1.21
CA VAL A 75 0.14 3.37 -0.76
C VAL A 75 -1.21 3.10 -0.10
N ALA A 76 -1.80 1.96 -0.43
CA ALA A 76 -3.05 1.49 0.15
C ALA A 76 -2.97 -0.02 0.39
N VAL A 77 -3.79 -0.56 1.28
CA VAL A 77 -3.84 -2.01 1.55
C VAL A 77 -5.06 -2.61 0.90
N VAL A 78 -4.88 -3.73 0.21
CA VAL A 78 -5.98 -4.48 -0.40
C VAL A 78 -6.78 -5.19 0.70
N GLU A 79 -8.03 -4.80 0.86
CA GLU A 79 -8.97 -5.41 1.81
C GLU A 79 -9.70 -6.60 1.18
N SER A 80 -10.09 -6.47 -0.08
CA SER A 80 -10.79 -7.52 -0.82
C SER A 80 -10.57 -7.41 -2.32
N ILE A 81 -10.74 -8.54 -3.02
CA ILE A 81 -10.76 -8.62 -4.48
C ILE A 81 -12.17 -9.03 -4.86
N ASN A 82 -12.79 -8.23 -5.74
CA ASN A 82 -14.14 -8.46 -6.20
C ASN A 82 -14.14 -9.44 -7.39
N PRO A 83 -15.28 -10.12 -7.67
CA PRO A 83 -15.37 -11.08 -8.76
C PRO A 83 -15.12 -10.49 -10.16
N ASP A 84 -15.36 -9.19 -10.33
CA ASP A 84 -15.11 -8.44 -11.56
C ASP A 84 -13.63 -8.06 -11.76
N GLY A 85 -12.75 -8.46 -10.84
CA GLY A 85 -11.33 -8.13 -10.82
C GLY A 85 -11.01 -6.75 -10.27
N SER A 86 -12.02 -5.98 -9.84
CA SER A 86 -11.78 -4.75 -9.06
C SER A 86 -11.31 -5.11 -7.65
N ILE A 87 -10.64 -4.17 -6.98
CA ILE A 87 -10.17 -4.37 -5.61
C ILE A 87 -10.68 -3.27 -4.70
N THR A 88 -11.01 -3.64 -3.47
CA THR A 88 -11.29 -2.69 -2.40
C THR A 88 -10.00 -2.44 -1.65
N VAL A 89 -9.60 -1.18 -1.55
CA VAL A 89 -8.39 -0.79 -0.82
C VAL A 89 -8.75 0.17 0.30
N SER A 90 -8.03 0.03 1.41
CA SER A 90 -8.06 0.96 2.54
C SER A 90 -6.76 1.75 2.59
N GLU A 91 -6.87 3.04 2.87
CA GLU A 91 -5.74 3.95 2.94
C GLU A 91 -5.99 4.98 4.05
N MET A 92 -4.93 5.67 4.47
CA MET A 92 -5.04 6.77 5.43
C MET A 92 -4.27 7.96 4.90
N GLY A 93 -4.76 9.16 5.18
CA GLY A 93 -4.08 10.41 4.83
C GLY A 93 -4.50 11.02 3.50
N TRP A 94 -5.51 10.46 2.83
CA TRP A 94 -6.12 11.05 1.64
C TRP A 94 -7.64 11.11 1.80
N PRO A 95 -8.29 12.30 1.69
CA PRO A 95 -7.77 13.65 1.40
C PRO A 95 -7.25 14.43 2.64
N THR A 96 -7.35 13.85 3.83
CA THR A 96 -6.98 14.50 5.10
C THR A 96 -6.09 13.56 5.91
N ALA A 97 -4.93 14.04 6.36
CA ALA A 97 -4.03 13.32 7.26
C ALA A 97 -4.80 12.76 8.47
N GLY A 98 -4.60 11.48 8.79
CA GLY A 98 -5.26 10.82 9.91
C GLY A 98 -6.69 10.32 9.65
N PHE A 99 -7.25 10.49 8.45
CA PHE A 99 -8.54 9.88 8.08
C PHE A 99 -8.33 8.62 7.27
N LYS A 100 -8.92 7.52 7.73
CA LYS A 100 -9.02 6.28 6.96
C LYS A 100 -10.07 6.47 5.88
N THR A 101 -9.69 6.24 4.64
CA THR A 101 -10.60 6.17 3.50
C THR A 101 -10.54 4.79 2.87
N ILE A 102 -11.66 4.41 2.25
CA ILE A 102 -11.79 3.15 1.53
C ILE A 102 -12.25 3.53 0.13
N ARG A 103 -11.59 2.97 -0.88
CA ARG A 103 -12.00 3.16 -2.27
C ARG A 103 -11.88 1.85 -3.05
N THR A 104 -12.63 1.79 -4.13
CA THR A 104 -12.56 0.67 -5.06
C THR A 104 -11.73 1.07 -6.28
N ILE A 105 -10.77 0.24 -6.65
CA ILE A 105 -9.95 0.38 -7.85
C ILE A 105 -10.46 -0.61 -8.88
N SER A 106 -10.87 -0.13 -10.06
CA SER A 106 -11.34 -0.97 -11.16
C SER A 106 -10.23 -1.89 -11.67
N ALA A 107 -10.57 -3.09 -12.15
CA ALA A 107 -9.62 -4.07 -12.68
C ALA A 107 -8.64 -3.47 -13.73
N SER A 108 -9.15 -2.57 -14.58
CA SER A 108 -8.34 -1.84 -15.58
C SER A 108 -7.21 -1.01 -14.96
N LYS A 109 -7.46 -0.43 -13.78
CA LYS A 109 -6.47 0.33 -13.03
C LYS A 109 -5.61 -0.57 -12.17
N VAL A 110 -6.12 -1.69 -11.67
CA VAL A 110 -5.33 -2.66 -10.88
C VAL A 110 -4.05 -3.04 -11.61
N ALA A 111 -4.16 -3.41 -12.90
CA ALA A 111 -3.01 -3.79 -13.72
C ALA A 111 -1.95 -2.67 -13.88
N SER A 112 -2.32 -1.40 -13.67
CA SER A 112 -1.39 -0.27 -13.73
C SER A 112 -0.70 0.05 -12.40
N HIS A 113 -0.96 -0.72 -11.34
CA HIS A 113 -0.33 -0.55 -10.02
C HIS A 113 0.62 -1.70 -9.69
N ASN A 114 1.57 -1.43 -8.81
CA ASN A 114 2.40 -2.45 -8.21
C ASN A 114 1.77 -2.94 -6.91
N PHE A 115 1.87 -4.23 -6.65
CA PHE A 115 1.40 -4.90 -5.44
C PHE A 115 2.59 -5.52 -4.74
N ILE A 116 2.79 -5.10 -3.49
CA ILE A 116 3.83 -5.64 -2.62
C ILE A 116 3.20 -6.74 -1.78
N HIS A 117 3.73 -7.96 -1.87
CA HIS A 117 3.24 -9.16 -1.16
C HIS A 117 4.14 -9.56 -0.03
#